data_AF-A0A955JCM6-F1
#
_entry.id   AF-A0A955JCM6-F1
#
_cell.length_a   1.000
_cell.length_b   1.000
_cell.length_c   1.000
_cell.angle_alpha   90.00
_cell.angle_beta   90.00
_cell.angle_gamma   90.00
#
_symmetry.space_group_name_H-M   'P 1'
#
loop_
_entity.id
_entity.type
_entity.pdbx_description
1 polymer ?
#
loop_
_entity_poly.entity_id
_entity_poly.type
_entity_poly.pdbx_seq_one_letter_code
_entity_poly.pdbx_strand_id
1 'polypeptide(L)'
;MLEKYHSHHTLLGMSKNNVSVWYDATSSHAATHLRDTPGLTELVIEITQGLTLTDNYYQLHTDMGRVVGPSDLVPTESSDEIVYAKRLNRDTYTVFNKSKSPQPSSLVTTAYQRHNDNTYELISAWIGPSDSPSLPGTERETPGSKEFWTKHALAWGTQDIQPDSLTTRCPW
;
A
#
# COMPACT_ATOMS: atom_id res chain seq x y z
N MET A 1 -1.75 28.14 -13.00
CA MET A 1 -1.09 26.82 -13.01
C MET A 1 -1.56 25.91 -11.88
N LEU A 2 -1.94 26.44 -10.70
CA LEU A 2 -2.55 25.67 -9.59
C LEU A 2 -3.97 25.14 -9.90
N GLU A 3 -4.82 25.88 -10.62
CA GLU A 3 -6.21 25.46 -10.90
C GLU A 3 -6.35 24.15 -11.69
N LYS A 4 -5.35 23.77 -12.51
CA LYS A 4 -5.39 22.47 -13.22
C LYS A 4 -5.00 21.29 -12.34
N TYR A 5 -4.14 21.52 -11.33
CA TYR A 5 -3.69 20.47 -10.41
C TYR A 5 -4.87 19.96 -9.56
N HIS A 6 -5.75 20.86 -9.09
CA HIS A 6 -6.84 20.50 -8.18
C HIS A 6 -8.08 19.86 -8.84
N SER A 7 -8.13 19.70 -10.17
CA SER A 7 -9.32 19.16 -10.84
C SER A 7 -9.65 17.71 -10.43
N HIS A 8 -8.65 16.95 -9.98
CA HIS A 8 -8.80 15.57 -9.48
C HIS A 8 -8.11 15.32 -8.13
N HIS A 9 -7.41 16.32 -7.58
CA HIS A 9 -6.69 16.18 -6.32
C HIS A 9 -7.56 16.59 -5.14
N THR A 10 -7.63 15.72 -4.13
CA THR A 10 -8.35 15.95 -2.88
C THR A 10 -7.36 16.25 -1.77
N LEU A 11 -7.63 17.29 -0.98
CA LEU A 11 -6.86 17.63 0.22
C LEU A 11 -7.18 16.61 1.31
N LEU A 12 -6.16 15.94 1.84
CA LEU A 12 -6.29 15.07 3.02
C LEU A 12 -6.20 15.90 4.30
N GLY A 13 -5.22 16.81 4.36
CA GLY A 13 -5.01 17.64 5.54
C GLY A 13 -3.69 18.37 5.52
N MET A 14 -3.34 18.93 6.67
CA MET A 14 -2.10 19.66 6.91
C MET A 14 -1.20 18.84 7.84
N SER A 15 0.09 18.83 7.54
CA SER A 15 1.12 18.27 8.41
C SER A 15 1.38 19.16 9.63
N LYS A 16 2.18 18.68 10.59
CA LYS A 16 2.59 19.44 11.79
C LYS A 16 3.31 20.75 11.46
N ASN A 17 4.05 20.78 10.34
CA ASN A 17 4.75 21.96 9.85
C ASN A 17 3.96 22.76 8.80
N ASN A 18 2.62 22.65 8.79
CA ASN A 18 1.71 23.38 7.91
C ASN A 18 1.94 23.14 6.41
N VAL A 19 2.37 21.94 6.05
CA VAL A 19 2.48 21.50 4.65
C VAL A 19 1.21 20.78 4.25
N SER A 20 0.63 21.13 3.10
CA SER A 20 -0.61 20.49 2.63
C SER A 20 -0.33 19.13 1.99
N VAL A 21 -1.15 18.13 2.29
CA VAL A 21 -1.04 16.79 1.71
C VAL A 21 -2.28 16.49 0.88
N TRP A 22 -2.05 16.16 -0.39
CA TRP A 22 -3.09 15.88 -1.37
C TRP A 22 -2.94 14.46 -1.92
N TYR A 23 -3.96 13.96 -2.60
CA TYR A 23 -3.84 12.78 -3.45
C TYR A 23 -4.74 12.94 -4.67
N ASP A 24 -4.35 12.38 -5.81
CA ASP A 24 -5.24 12.28 -6.97
C ASP A 24 -6.31 11.21 -6.67
N ALA A 25 -7.56 11.65 -6.46
CA ALA A 25 -8.68 10.79 -6.07
C ALA A 25 -9.23 9.91 -7.21
N THR A 26 -8.70 10.06 -8.42
CA THR A 26 -9.19 9.36 -9.61
C THR A 26 -8.22 8.30 -10.11
N SER A 27 -6.94 8.63 -10.21
CA SER A 27 -5.95 7.78 -10.92
C SER A 27 -4.78 7.33 -10.06
N SER A 28 -4.60 7.88 -8.85
CA SER A 28 -3.47 7.51 -8.01
C SER A 28 -3.60 6.10 -7.44
N HIS A 29 -2.45 5.51 -7.15
CA HIS A 29 -2.40 4.26 -6.39
C HIS A 29 -3.03 4.41 -5.00
N ALA A 30 -2.80 5.55 -4.33
CA ALA A 30 -3.42 5.88 -3.05
C ALA A 30 -4.96 5.87 -3.11
N ALA A 31 -5.58 6.43 -4.16
CA ALA A 31 -7.04 6.47 -4.28
C ALA A 31 -7.68 5.08 -4.26
N THR A 32 -7.01 4.08 -4.85
CA THR A 32 -7.48 2.70 -4.81
C THR A 32 -7.50 2.18 -3.38
N HIS A 33 -6.38 2.31 -2.66
CA HIS A 33 -6.29 1.85 -1.27
C HIS A 33 -7.26 2.56 -0.33
N LEU A 34 -7.40 3.88 -0.45
CA LEU A 34 -8.29 4.70 0.37
C LEU A 34 -9.76 4.35 0.15
N ARG A 35 -10.15 4.04 -1.09
CA ARG A 35 -11.52 3.61 -1.42
C ARG A 35 -11.81 2.19 -0.93
N ASP A 36 -10.85 1.29 -1.12
CA ASP A 36 -11.06 -0.15 -0.91
C ASP A 36 -10.87 -0.54 0.57
N THR A 37 -10.26 0.34 1.40
CA THR A 37 -10.03 0.11 2.83
C THR A 37 -10.81 1.09 3.70
N PRO A 38 -11.97 0.68 4.25
CA PRO A 38 -12.74 1.52 5.17
C PRO A 38 -11.91 2.02 6.35
N GLY A 39 -12.00 3.31 6.66
CA GLY A 39 -11.28 3.94 7.77
C GLY A 39 -9.83 4.33 7.48
N LEU A 40 -9.24 3.92 6.34
CA LEU A 40 -7.84 4.23 6.04
C LEU A 40 -7.61 5.74 5.84
N THR A 41 -8.58 6.46 5.29
CA THR A 41 -8.47 7.92 5.08
C THR A 41 -8.28 8.65 6.41
N GLU A 42 -9.07 8.32 7.43
CA GLU A 42 -9.00 8.92 8.76
C GLU A 42 -7.66 8.64 9.44
N LEU A 43 -7.15 7.41 9.30
CA LEU A 43 -5.83 7.03 9.83
C LEU A 43 -4.70 7.80 9.15
N VAL A 44 -4.75 7.96 7.83
CA VAL A 44 -3.76 8.75 7.08
C VAL A 44 -3.79 10.22 7.51
N ILE A 45 -4.97 10.79 7.76
CA ILE A 45 -5.11 12.15 8.27
C ILE A 45 -4.48 12.29 9.67
N GLU A 46 -4.78 11.36 10.58
CA GLU A 46 -4.21 11.33 11.94
C GLU A 46 -2.67 11.28 11.89
N ILE A 47 -2.11 10.39 11.07
CA ILE A 47 -0.67 10.27 10.85
C ILE A 47 -0.11 11.58 10.30
N THR A 48 -0.71 12.10 9.23
CA THR A 48 -0.25 13.32 8.55
C THR A 48 -0.12 14.49 9.52
N GLN A 49 -1.11 14.70 10.39
CA GLN A 49 -1.11 15.79 11.38
C GLN A 49 0.07 15.71 12.37
N GLY A 50 0.59 14.51 12.63
CA GLY A 50 1.75 14.29 13.50
C GLY A 50 3.11 14.48 12.82
N LEU A 51 3.17 14.49 11.48
CA LEU A 51 4.42 14.48 10.72
C LEU A 51 4.97 15.89 10.46
N THR A 52 6.29 16.02 10.54
CA THR A 52 7.02 17.15 9.94
C THR A 52 7.58 16.67 8.59
N LEU A 53 7.11 17.25 7.49
CA LEU A 53 7.50 16.87 6.13
C LEU A 53 8.50 17.87 5.55
N THR A 54 9.74 17.45 5.31
CA THR A 54 10.83 18.29 4.79
C THR A 54 11.62 17.69 3.62
N ASP A 55 11.67 16.36 3.52
CA ASP A 55 12.45 15.62 2.52
C ASP A 55 11.65 15.35 1.25
N ASN A 56 12.34 15.05 0.15
CA ASN A 56 11.66 14.84 -1.13
C ASN A 56 10.73 13.62 -1.15
N TYR A 57 10.98 12.62 -0.32
CA TYR A 57 10.19 11.39 -0.26
C TYR A 57 10.16 10.83 1.16
N TYR A 58 9.01 10.32 1.56
CA TYR A 58 8.81 9.61 2.82
C TYR A 58 8.12 8.28 2.54
N GLN A 59 8.56 7.23 3.23
CA GLN A 59 7.81 5.99 3.38
C GLN A 59 7.92 5.56 4.83
N LEU A 60 6.78 5.57 5.52
CA LEU A 60 6.70 5.47 6.97
C LEU A 60 5.76 4.35 7.36
N HIS A 61 6.21 3.46 8.26
CA HIS A 61 5.31 2.62 9.05
C HIS A 61 5.04 3.32 10.38
N THR A 62 3.78 3.54 10.71
CA THR A 62 3.38 4.17 11.97
C THR A 62 2.60 3.16 12.79
N ASP A 63 3.10 2.86 13.99
CA ASP A 63 2.33 2.11 14.99
C ASP A 63 1.33 3.05 15.65
N MET A 64 0.05 2.75 15.46
CA MET A 64 -1.07 3.55 15.96
C MET A 64 -1.36 3.26 17.44
N GLY A 65 -0.63 2.34 18.07
CA GLY A 65 -0.78 1.93 19.47
C GLY A 65 -2.11 1.20 19.77
N ARG A 66 -2.87 0.88 18.72
CA ARG A 66 -4.17 0.20 18.77
C ARG A 66 -4.38 -0.58 17.48
N VAL A 67 -5.20 -1.63 17.50
CA VAL A 67 -5.62 -2.32 16.26
C VAL A 67 -6.44 -1.34 15.42
N VAL A 68 -6.03 -1.13 14.17
CA VAL A 68 -6.66 -0.18 13.23
C VAL A 68 -7.30 -0.86 12.02
N GLY A 69 -7.00 -2.14 11.81
CA GLY A 69 -7.66 -2.95 10.81
C GLY A 69 -6.84 -4.17 10.43
N PRO A 70 -7.28 -4.91 9.39
CA PRO A 70 -6.55 -6.07 8.89
C PRO A 70 -5.38 -5.68 7.99
N SER A 71 -4.23 -6.34 8.18
CA SER A 71 -3.15 -6.43 7.19
C SER A 71 -3.37 -7.68 6.34
N ASP A 72 -3.33 -7.53 5.03
CA ASP A 72 -3.49 -8.64 4.08
C ASP A 72 -2.21 -9.43 3.86
N LEU A 73 -1.04 -8.85 4.14
CA LEU A 73 0.24 -9.54 4.11
C LEU A 73 0.34 -10.54 5.27
N VAL A 74 0.43 -11.83 4.94
CA VAL A 74 0.51 -12.95 5.88
C VAL A 74 1.77 -13.78 5.64
N PRO A 75 2.38 -14.34 6.69
CA PRO A 75 3.49 -15.29 6.53
C PRO A 75 2.99 -16.59 5.88
N THR A 76 3.83 -17.25 5.11
CA THR A 76 3.52 -18.55 4.48
C THR A 76 4.19 -19.70 5.21
N GLU A 77 3.52 -20.85 5.20
CA GLU A 77 4.01 -22.12 5.72
C GLU A 77 3.91 -23.21 4.65
N SER A 78 4.64 -24.32 4.83
CA SER A 78 4.67 -25.41 3.85
C SER A 78 3.33 -26.13 3.67
N SER A 79 2.40 -25.99 4.64
CA SER A 79 1.04 -26.53 4.57
C SER A 79 0.02 -25.62 3.90
N ASP A 80 0.39 -24.37 3.58
CA ASP A 80 -0.55 -23.39 3.02
C ASP A 80 -0.87 -23.68 1.54
N GLU A 81 -2.13 -23.45 1.16
CA GLU A 81 -2.54 -23.42 -0.23
C GLU A 81 -2.13 -22.08 -0.87
N ILE A 82 -1.00 -22.12 -1.58
CA ILE A 82 -0.46 -20.96 -2.30
C ILE A 82 -0.88 -20.97 -3.76
N VAL A 83 -1.30 -19.80 -4.24
CA VAL A 83 -1.55 -19.55 -5.66
C VAL A 83 -0.91 -18.24 -6.08
N TYR A 84 -0.69 -18.08 -7.37
CA TYR A 84 -0.19 -16.86 -7.98
C TYR A 84 -1.24 -16.33 -8.93
N ALA A 85 -1.49 -15.03 -8.87
CA ALA A 85 -2.39 -14.35 -9.79
C ALA A 85 -1.92 -12.92 -10.00
N LYS A 86 -2.29 -12.33 -11.13
CA LYS A 86 -2.15 -10.91 -11.36
C LYS A 86 -3.31 -10.18 -10.70
N ARG A 87 -3.02 -9.12 -9.96
CA ARG A 87 -4.07 -8.22 -9.46
C ARG A 87 -4.76 -7.52 -10.63
N LEU A 88 -6.01 -7.11 -10.44
CA LEU A 88 -6.74 -6.35 -11.45
C LEU A 88 -5.92 -5.11 -11.85
N ASN A 89 -5.82 -4.86 -13.15
CA ASN A 89 -5.04 -3.75 -13.74
C ASN A 89 -3.53 -3.77 -13.43
N ARG A 90 -2.94 -4.94 -13.15
CA ARG A 90 -1.48 -5.11 -13.01
C ARG A 90 -0.96 -6.27 -13.84
N ASP A 91 0.23 -6.13 -14.42
CA ASP A 91 0.83 -7.18 -15.24
C ASP A 91 1.77 -8.12 -14.50
N THR A 92 2.12 -7.79 -13.25
CA THR A 92 2.99 -8.62 -12.41
C THR A 92 2.16 -9.61 -11.59
N TYR A 93 2.63 -10.86 -11.54
CA TYR A 93 2.10 -11.85 -10.60
C TYR A 93 2.31 -11.41 -9.16
N THR A 94 1.34 -11.74 -8.31
CA THR A 94 1.38 -11.62 -6.86
C THR A 94 1.12 -13.00 -6.27
N VAL A 95 1.74 -13.30 -5.14
CA VAL A 95 1.52 -14.55 -4.42
C VAL A 95 0.39 -14.37 -3.40
N PHE A 96 -0.54 -15.31 -3.40
CA PHE A 96 -1.71 -15.31 -2.51
C PHE A 96 -1.76 -16.60 -1.69
N ASN A 97 -2.25 -16.48 -0.46
CA ASN A 97 -2.46 -17.58 0.46
C ASN A 97 -3.96 -17.78 0.69
N LYS A 98 -4.49 -18.93 0.24
CA LYS A 98 -5.91 -19.29 0.41
C LYS A 98 -6.24 -19.88 1.77
N SER A 99 -5.23 -20.30 2.52
CA SER A 99 -5.37 -20.92 3.84
C SER A 99 -5.44 -19.90 4.97
N LYS A 100 -4.98 -18.66 4.75
CA LYS A 100 -4.89 -17.63 5.77
C LYS A 100 -5.80 -16.44 5.48
N SER A 101 -6.44 -15.96 6.55
CA SER A 101 -7.18 -14.70 6.54
C SER A 101 -6.26 -13.52 6.90
N PRO A 102 -6.63 -12.28 6.54
CA PRO A 102 -5.93 -11.09 6.99
C PRO A 102 -5.79 -11.05 8.51
N GLN A 103 -4.69 -10.48 9.00
CA GLN A 103 -4.37 -10.44 10.43
C GLN A 103 -4.59 -9.04 11.01
N PRO A 104 -5.14 -8.91 12.23
CA PRO A 104 -5.23 -7.61 12.90
C PRO A 104 -3.87 -6.91 12.97
N SER A 105 -3.83 -5.61 12.67
CA SER A 105 -2.61 -4.81 12.70
C SER A 105 -2.85 -3.47 13.39
N SER A 106 -1.83 -3.00 14.11
CA SER A 106 -1.74 -1.62 14.59
C SER A 106 -0.92 -0.71 13.68
N LEU A 107 -0.33 -1.27 12.62
CA LEU A 107 0.57 -0.55 11.73
C LEU A 107 -0.20 0.04 10.55
N VAL A 108 0.14 1.27 10.19
CA VAL A 108 -0.27 1.90 8.94
C VAL A 108 0.97 2.34 8.20
N THR A 109 1.07 1.97 6.94
CA THR A 109 2.13 2.45 6.06
C THR A 109 1.61 3.58 5.19
N THR A 110 2.38 4.66 5.08
CA THR A 110 2.10 5.81 4.22
C THR A 110 3.33 6.19 3.41
N ALA A 111 3.14 6.58 2.15
CA ALA A 111 4.19 7.06 1.27
C ALA A 111 3.84 8.45 0.72
N TYR A 112 4.72 9.41 0.91
CA TYR A 112 4.54 10.80 0.48
C TYR A 112 5.67 11.22 -0.47
N GLN A 113 5.31 11.98 -1.50
CA GLN A 113 6.25 12.59 -2.43
C GLN A 113 6.08 14.10 -2.39
N ARG A 114 7.19 14.83 -2.25
CA ARG A 114 7.17 16.29 -2.31
C ARG A 114 6.80 16.73 -3.72
N HIS A 115 5.81 17.60 -3.83
CA HIS A 115 5.43 18.24 -5.09
C HIS A 115 6.04 19.64 -5.21
N ASN A 116 5.96 20.43 -4.13
CA ASN A 116 6.62 21.73 -4.00
C ASN A 116 6.90 22.05 -2.52
N ASP A 117 7.32 23.28 -2.22
CA ASP A 117 7.72 23.66 -0.86
C ASP A 117 6.62 23.51 0.20
N ASN A 118 5.35 23.64 -0.21
CA ASN A 118 4.20 23.65 0.70
C ASN A 118 3.18 22.54 0.40
N THR A 119 3.53 21.59 -0.47
CA THR A 119 2.61 20.56 -0.97
C THR A 119 3.31 19.21 -1.14
N TYR A 120 2.71 18.18 -0.57
CA TYR A 120 3.06 16.78 -0.81
C TYR A 120 1.87 16.05 -1.42
N GLU A 121 2.18 15.00 -2.16
CA GLU A 121 1.23 14.03 -2.67
C GLU A 121 1.38 12.73 -1.87
N LEU A 122 0.26 12.17 -1.39
CA LEU A 122 0.20 10.81 -0.88
C LEU A 122 0.21 9.86 -2.08
N ILE A 123 1.31 9.11 -2.22
CA ILE A 123 1.51 8.16 -3.32
C ILE A 123 0.82 6.83 -3.05
N SER A 124 0.82 6.37 -1.79
CA SER A 124 0.19 5.13 -1.37
C SER A 124 -0.04 5.10 0.14
N ALA A 125 -1.01 4.31 0.59
CA ALA A 125 -1.22 3.99 2.01
C ALA A 125 -1.83 2.59 2.15
N TRP A 126 -1.54 1.87 3.22
CA TRP A 126 -2.18 0.59 3.54
C TRP A 126 -2.04 0.25 5.03
N ILE A 127 -2.88 -0.66 5.53
CA ILE A 127 -2.75 -1.22 6.87
C ILE A 127 -1.76 -2.39 6.84
N GLY A 128 -0.76 -2.34 7.70
CA GLY A 128 0.34 -3.30 7.73
C GLY A 128 1.71 -2.67 7.53
N PRO A 129 2.77 -3.48 7.57
CA PRO A 129 4.16 -3.02 7.49
C PRO A 129 4.54 -2.55 6.08
N SER A 130 5.56 -1.70 6.04
CA SER A 130 6.18 -1.21 4.80
C SER A 130 7.23 -2.15 4.22
N ASP A 131 7.58 -3.20 4.96
CA ASP A 131 8.82 -3.93 4.78
C ASP A 131 8.73 -4.98 3.66
N SER A 132 7.60 -5.06 2.97
CA SER A 132 7.48 -5.90 1.77
C SER A 132 8.28 -5.27 0.63
N PRO A 133 9.37 -5.90 0.15
CA PRO A 133 10.04 -5.47 -1.06
C PRO A 133 9.09 -5.60 -2.27
N SER A 134 9.44 -4.94 -3.37
CA SER A 134 8.71 -5.09 -4.63
C SER A 134 8.57 -6.55 -5.02
N LEU A 135 7.51 -6.89 -5.76
CA LEU A 135 7.31 -8.25 -6.26
C LEU A 135 8.45 -8.65 -7.20
N PRO A 136 8.83 -9.95 -7.25
CA PRO A 136 9.78 -10.43 -8.24
C PRO A 136 9.26 -10.21 -9.66
N GLY A 137 10.17 -9.88 -10.59
CA GLY A 137 9.85 -9.55 -11.98
C GLY A 137 9.31 -8.12 -12.19
N THR A 138 9.36 -7.25 -11.17
CA THR A 138 9.08 -5.81 -11.33
C THR A 138 10.36 -5.03 -11.60
N GLU A 139 10.25 -3.84 -12.20
CA GLU A 139 11.40 -2.93 -12.41
C GLU A 139 12.09 -2.52 -11.10
N ARG A 140 11.39 -2.64 -9.97
CA ARG A 140 11.88 -2.29 -8.62
C ARG A 140 12.20 -3.53 -7.78
N GLU A 141 12.32 -4.71 -8.39
CA GLU A 141 12.76 -5.92 -7.70
C GLU A 141 14.12 -5.68 -7.03
N THR A 142 14.24 -6.12 -5.79
CA THR A 142 15.48 -6.11 -5.01
C THR A 142 16.01 -7.53 -4.84
N PRO A 143 17.30 -7.72 -4.50
CA PRO A 143 17.85 -9.07 -4.24
C PRO A 143 17.06 -9.88 -3.19
N GLY A 144 16.43 -9.21 -2.22
CA GLY A 144 15.60 -9.85 -1.18
C GLY A 144 14.15 -10.11 -1.57
N SER A 145 13.70 -9.69 -2.76
CA SER A 145 12.30 -9.79 -3.18
C SER A 145 11.84 -11.24 -3.26
N LYS A 146 12.57 -12.10 -3.97
CA LYS A 146 12.23 -13.53 -4.06
C LYS A 146 12.22 -14.21 -2.70
N GLU A 147 13.24 -13.96 -1.88
CA GLU A 147 13.31 -14.57 -0.54
C GLU A 147 12.16 -14.13 0.36
N PHE A 148 11.76 -12.86 0.29
CA PHE A 148 10.65 -12.36 1.07
C PHE A 148 9.32 -12.99 0.65
N TRP A 149 9.03 -12.99 -0.65
CA TRP A 149 7.76 -13.46 -1.21
C TRP A 149 7.62 -14.99 -1.28
N THR A 150 8.66 -15.75 -0.94
CA THR A 150 8.50 -17.19 -0.63
C THR A 150 8.03 -17.44 0.81
N LYS A 151 8.22 -16.46 1.70
CA LYS A 151 7.86 -16.52 3.13
C LYS A 151 6.61 -15.68 3.47
N HIS A 152 6.08 -14.94 2.50
CA HIS A 152 4.91 -14.07 2.69
C HIS A 152 4.02 -14.10 1.44
N ALA A 153 2.73 -13.87 1.66
CA ALA A 153 1.73 -13.78 0.62
C ALA A 153 0.60 -12.82 1.02
N LEU A 154 -0.19 -12.37 0.06
CA LEU A 154 -1.43 -11.68 0.37
C LEU A 154 -2.54 -12.69 0.69
N ALA A 155 -3.34 -12.45 1.71
CA ALA A 155 -4.49 -13.28 2.03
C ALA A 155 -5.47 -13.32 0.84
N TRP A 156 -6.01 -14.49 0.53
CA TRP A 156 -6.90 -14.64 -0.61
C TRP A 156 -8.21 -13.85 -0.43
N GLY A 157 -8.69 -13.25 -1.52
CA GLY A 157 -9.95 -12.50 -1.53
C GLY A 157 -9.86 -11.08 -0.96
N THR A 158 -8.68 -10.60 -0.56
CA THR A 158 -8.49 -9.20 -0.13
C THR A 158 -8.27 -8.22 -1.28
N GLN A 159 -8.00 -8.74 -2.47
CA GLN A 159 -7.68 -7.96 -3.67
C GLN A 159 -8.32 -8.64 -4.88
N ASP A 160 -8.86 -7.84 -5.78
CA ASP A 160 -9.36 -8.35 -7.06
C ASP A 160 -8.21 -8.86 -7.94
N ILE A 161 -8.46 -9.98 -8.61
CA ILE A 161 -7.49 -10.63 -9.50
C ILE A 161 -8.02 -10.69 -10.94
N GLN A 162 -7.12 -10.89 -11.89
CA GLN A 162 -7.45 -11.29 -13.25
C GLN A 162 -7.70 -12.81 -13.25
N PRO A 163 -8.94 -13.31 -13.40
CA PRO A 163 -9.24 -14.73 -13.20
C PRO A 163 -8.41 -15.68 -14.07
N ASP A 164 -8.16 -15.28 -15.31
CA ASP A 164 -7.39 -16.07 -16.30
C ASP A 164 -5.89 -16.16 -15.99
N SER A 165 -5.41 -15.39 -15.01
CA SER A 165 -4.01 -15.43 -14.56
C SER A 165 -3.77 -16.40 -13.42
N LEU A 166 -4.81 -17.02 -12.84
CA LEU A 166 -4.67 -17.86 -11.67
C LEU A 166 -3.83 -19.12 -11.99
N THR A 167 -2.78 -19.37 -11.21
CA THR A 167 -1.91 -20.53 -11.36
C THR A 167 -1.37 -21.00 -10.01
N THR A 168 -1.09 -22.29 -9.89
CA THR A 168 -0.38 -22.89 -8.73
C THR A 168 1.13 -22.99 -8.95
N ARG A 169 1.61 -22.68 -10.16
CA ARG A 169 3.03 -22.71 -10.51
C ARG A 169 3.67 -21.34 -10.26
N CYS A 170 4.73 -21.31 -9.45
CA CYS A 170 5.53 -20.10 -9.23
C CYS A 170 6.03 -19.52 -10.58
N PRO A 171 5.75 -18.25 -10.89
CA PRO A 171 6.14 -17.62 -12.15
C PRO A 171 7.56 -17.02 -12.14
N TRP A 172 8.31 -17.18 -11.05
CA TRP A 172 9.64 -16.58 -10.83
C TRP A 172 10.74 -17.60 -10.53
#